data_AF-I4H912-F1
#
_entry.id   AF-I4H912-F1
#
_cell.length_a   1.000
_cell.length_b   1.000
_cell.length_c   1.000
_cell.angle_alpha   90.00
_cell.angle_beta   90.00
_cell.angle_gamma   90.00
#
_symmetry.space_group_name_H-M   'P 1'
#
loop_
_entity.id
_entity.type
_entity.pdbx_description
1 polymer ?
#
loop_
_entity_poly.entity_id
_entity_poly.type
_entity_poly.pdbx_seq_one_letter_code
_entity_poly.pdbx_strand_id
1 'polypeptide(L)'
;MQTAYKDCTMETVVKVKLISGENPLKQIREALGMSQRKFAQSIGVNHTTIFRWENGQTKPMFSVAQVKALQREMWKVGLEWQDLPDDL
;
A
#
# COMPACT_ATOMS: atom_id res chain seq x y z
N MET A 1 24.67 6.64 4.79
CA MET A 1 24.61 6.23 3.37
C MET A 1 23.27 6.67 2.82
N GLN A 2 23.27 7.75 2.04
CA GLN A 2 22.08 8.32 1.40
C GLN A 2 21.99 7.69 0.00
N THR A 3 21.03 6.80 -0.24
CA THR A 3 20.75 6.33 -1.60
C THR A 3 19.55 7.07 -2.17
N ALA A 4 19.82 7.83 -3.22
CA ALA A 4 18.90 8.65 -3.97
C ALA A 4 17.89 7.80 -4.74
N TYR A 5 16.60 8.02 -4.49
CA TYR A 5 15.49 7.67 -5.36
C TYR A 5 14.66 8.93 -5.67
N LYS A 6 15.36 10.06 -5.90
CA LYS A 6 14.74 11.40 -5.88
C LYS A 6 14.31 11.97 -7.22
N ASP A 7 14.34 11.21 -8.31
CA ASP A 7 13.92 11.72 -9.63
C ASP A 7 12.92 10.78 -10.31
N CYS A 8 11.65 10.96 -10.01
CA CYS A 8 10.55 10.62 -10.91
C CYS A 8 9.56 11.77 -10.83
N THR A 9 9.41 12.47 -11.95
CA THR A 9 8.69 13.74 -12.15
C THR A 9 7.40 13.83 -11.34
N MET A 10 7.37 14.79 -10.40
CA MET A 10 6.19 15.08 -9.58
C MET A 10 5.14 15.83 -10.40
N GLU A 11 4.27 15.09 -11.09
CA GLU A 11 2.87 15.51 -11.14
C GLU A 11 2.39 15.54 -9.68
N THR A 12 1.70 16.60 -9.27
CA THR A 12 1.26 16.83 -7.89
C THR A 12 0.39 15.68 -7.40
N VAL A 13 1.01 14.64 -6.84
CA VAL A 13 0.31 13.54 -6.20
C VAL A 13 -0.28 14.11 -4.93
N VAL A 14 -1.60 14.27 -4.90
CA VAL A 14 -2.31 14.63 -3.67
C VAL A 14 -2.03 13.53 -2.65
N LYS A 15 -1.31 13.87 -1.57
CA LYS A 15 -0.97 12.93 -0.51
C LYS A 15 -2.25 12.46 0.17
N VAL A 16 -2.54 11.17 0.09
CA VAL A 16 -3.70 10.57 0.75
C VAL A 16 -3.47 10.58 2.26
N LYS A 17 -4.50 10.97 3.02
CA LYS A 17 -4.49 10.90 4.47
C LYS A 17 -5.21 9.62 4.91
N LEU A 18 -4.50 8.72 5.57
CA LEU A 18 -5.11 7.54 6.16
C LEU A 18 -6.02 7.95 7.33
N ILE A 19 -7.20 7.35 7.38
CA ILE A 19 -8.20 7.49 8.43
C ILE A 19 -7.92 6.42 9.48
N SER A 20 -7.81 6.85 10.74
CA SER A 20 -7.64 5.95 11.87
C SER A 20 -8.86 5.03 12.05
N GLY A 21 -8.63 3.75 12.34
CA GLY A 21 -9.68 2.75 12.54
C GLY A 21 -10.16 2.05 11.27
N GLU A 22 -9.76 2.53 10.09
CA GLU A 22 -10.00 1.86 8.81
C GLU A 22 -8.78 1.08 8.36
N ASN A 23 -8.97 -0.02 7.63
CA ASN A 23 -7.85 -0.85 7.19
C ASN A 23 -6.92 -0.08 6.23
N PRO A 24 -5.62 0.07 6.52
CA PRO A 24 -4.73 0.89 5.69
C PRO A 24 -4.56 0.36 4.27
N LEU A 25 -4.53 -0.97 4.08
CA LEU A 25 -4.39 -1.58 2.76
C LEU A 25 -5.61 -1.30 1.88
N LYS A 26 -6.81 -1.33 2.48
CA LYS A 26 -8.05 -0.95 1.81
C LYS A 26 -8.01 0.50 1.33
N GLN A 27 -7.59 1.41 2.21
CA GLN A 27 -7.51 2.84 1.90
C GLN A 27 -6.50 3.13 0.78
N ILE A 28 -5.32 2.52 0.83
CA ILE A 28 -4.30 2.62 -0.23
C ILE A 28 -4.88 2.13 -1.56
N ARG A 29 -5.54 0.98 -1.55
CA ARG A 29 -6.17 0.41 -2.75
C ARG A 29 -7.24 1.32 -3.34
N GLU A 30 -8.11 1.87 -2.51
CA GLU A 30 -9.20 2.75 -2.93
C GLU A 30 -8.67 4.06 -3.50
N ALA A 31 -7.64 4.63 -2.88
CA ALA A 31 -6.94 5.79 -3.43
C ALA A 31 -6.28 5.53 -4.79
N LEU A 32 -5.81 4.30 -5.03
CA LEU A 32 -5.28 3.87 -6.33
C LEU A 32 -6.38 3.56 -7.36
N GLY A 33 -7.67 3.62 -6.98
CA GLY A 33 -8.79 3.25 -7.84
C GLY A 33 -8.77 1.78 -8.26
N MET A 34 -8.20 0.90 -7.43
CA MET A 34 -8.03 -0.52 -7.77
C MET A 34 -9.11 -1.41 -7.16
N SER A 35 -9.52 -2.44 -7.91
CA SER A 35 -10.24 -3.57 -7.33
C SER A 35 -9.30 -4.39 -6.44
N GLN A 36 -9.85 -5.15 -5.48
CA GLN A 36 -9.06 -6.06 -4.64
C GLN A 36 -8.20 -7.02 -5.48
N ARG A 37 -8.72 -7.47 -6.63
CA ARG A 37 -8.00 -8.40 -7.51
C ARG A 37 -6.79 -7.74 -8.17
N LYS A 38 -6.95 -6.51 -8.66
CA LYS A 38 -5.86 -5.74 -9.27
C LYS A 38 -4.79 -5.39 -8.23
N PHE A 39 -5.20 -5.04 -7.02
CA PHE A 39 -4.28 -4.78 -5.91
C PHE A 39 -3.53 -6.04 -5.47
N ALA A 40 -4.21 -7.18 -5.35
CA ALA A 40 -3.55 -8.44 -5.04
C ALA A 40 -2.47 -8.80 -6.07
N GLN A 41 -2.76 -8.58 -7.36
CA GLN A 41 -1.80 -8.79 -8.44
C GLN A 41 -0.59 -7.85 -8.36
N SER A 42 -0.78 -6.57 -8.04
CA SER A 42 0.34 -5.62 -7.92
C SER A 42 1.26 -5.96 -6.75
N ILE A 43 0.70 -6.46 -5.64
CA ILE A 43 1.46 -6.89 -4.46
C ILE A 43 2.09 -8.28 -4.66
N GLY A 44 1.50 -9.15 -5.48
CA GLY A 44 1.96 -10.52 -5.68
C GLY A 44 1.40 -11.49 -4.64
N VAL A 45 0.11 -11.38 -4.33
CA VAL A 45 -0.65 -12.28 -3.45
C VAL A 45 -1.95 -12.73 -4.11
N ASN A 46 -2.63 -13.73 -3.51
CA ASN A 46 -3.97 -14.09 -3.95
C ASN A 46 -4.98 -12.99 -3.56
N HIS A 47 -6.01 -12.79 -4.38
CA HIS A 47 -7.16 -11.95 -4.05
C HIS A 47 -7.78 -12.28 -2.69
N THR A 48 -7.90 -13.57 -2.34
CA THR A 48 -8.44 -14.01 -1.05
C THR A 48 -7.58 -13.56 0.14
N THR A 49 -6.27 -13.39 -0.06
CA THR A 49 -5.35 -12.85 0.94
C THR A 49 -5.63 -11.38 1.22
N ILE A 50 -5.76 -10.55 0.17
CA ILE A 50 -6.16 -9.13 0.32
C ILE A 50 -7.52 -9.03 1.00
N PHE A 51 -8.51 -9.83 0.57
CA PHE A 51 -9.83 -9.84 1.19
C PHE A 51 -9.76 -10.11 2.69
N ARG A 52 -8.99 -11.12 3.12
CA ARG A 52 -8.82 -11.45 4.55
C ARG A 52 -8.13 -10.34 5.32
N TRP A 53 -7.09 -9.74 4.76
CA TRP A 53 -6.38 -8.62 5.37
C TRP A 53 -7.28 -7.39 5.54
N GLU A 54 -8.01 -7.00 4.49
CA GLU A 54 -8.90 -5.82 4.53
C GLU A 54 -10.06 -5.98 5.50
N ASN A 55 -10.52 -7.21 5.74
CA ASN A 55 -11.60 -7.52 6.69
C ASN A 55 -11.09 -7.92 8.09
N GLY A 56 -9.79 -7.78 8.36
CA GLY A 56 -9.21 -8.10 9.67
C GLY A 56 -9.25 -9.59 10.05
N GLN A 57 -9.51 -10.49 9.11
CA GLN A 57 -9.57 -11.93 9.36
C GLN A 57 -8.18 -12.52 9.64
N THR A 58 -7.13 -11.91 9.08
CA THR A 58 -5.73 -12.26 9.31
C THR A 58 -4.88 -11.00 9.20
N LYS A 59 -3.74 -10.95 9.90
CA LYS A 59 -2.77 -9.87 9.72
C LYS A 59 -1.92 -10.07 8.45
N PRO A 60 -1.51 -8.99 7.77
CA PRO A 60 -0.54 -9.05 6.69
C PRO A 60 0.78 -9.66 7.14
N MET A 61 1.27 -10.61 6.35
CA MET A 61 2.64 -11.12 6.46
C MET A 61 3.28 -10.97 5.10
N PHE A 62 4.18 -9.99 4.98
CA PHE A 62 4.83 -9.67 3.72
C PHE A 62 6.20 -10.33 3.62
N SER A 63 6.50 -10.92 2.46
CA SER A 63 7.87 -11.15 2.03
C SER A 63 8.53 -9.84 1.60
N VAL A 64 9.86 -9.80 1.54
CA VAL A 64 10.61 -8.63 1.07
C VAL A 64 10.16 -8.18 -0.33
N ALA A 65 9.81 -9.12 -1.22
CA ALA A 65 9.31 -8.79 -2.55
C ALA A 65 7.96 -8.06 -2.48
N GLN A 66 7.07 -8.48 -1.59
CA GLN A 66 5.75 -7.86 -1.40
C GLN A 66 5.87 -6.50 -0.69
N VAL A 67 6.79 -6.35 0.25
CA VAL A 67 7.13 -5.04 0.86
C VAL A 67 7.56 -4.05 -0.23
N LYS A 68 8.50 -4.45 -1.10
CA LYS A 68 8.93 -3.63 -2.23
C LYS A 68 7.78 -3.33 -3.20
N ALA A 69 6.86 -4.28 -3.40
CA ALA A 69 5.71 -4.08 -4.26
C ALA A 69 4.72 -3.07 -3.67
N LEU A 70 4.39 -3.21 -2.39
CA LEU A 70 3.53 -2.29 -1.65
C LEU A 70 4.11 -0.88 -1.67
N GLN A 71 5.42 -0.72 -1.44
CA GLN A 71 6.09 0.57 -1.50
C GLN A 71 5.89 1.30 -2.84
N ARG A 72 6.00 0.57 -3.96
CA ARG A 72 5.81 1.14 -5.30
C ARG A 72 4.39 1.64 -5.51
N GLU A 73 3.40 0.96 -4.95
CA GLU A 73 2.01 1.37 -5.05
C GLU A 73 1.70 2.55 -4.11
N MET A 74 2.21 2.54 -2.87
CA MET A 74 2.07 3.65 -1.92
C MET A 74 2.64 4.97 -2.48
N TRP A 75 3.78 4.91 -3.17
CA TRP A 75 4.40 6.09 -3.76
C TRP A 75 3.48 6.81 -4.76
N LYS A 76 2.64 6.07 -5.49
CA LYS A 76 1.68 6.64 -6.46
C LYS A 76 0.57 7.45 -5.80
N VAL A 77 0.38 7.32 -4.49
CA VAL A 77 -0.60 8.08 -3.69
C VAL A 77 0.06 8.99 -2.66
N GLY A 78 1.38 9.21 -2.80
CA GLY A 78 2.15 10.11 -1.94
C GLY A 78 2.34 9.58 -0.52
N LEU A 79 2.17 8.27 -0.29
CA LEU A 79 2.37 7.64 1.00
C LEU A 79 3.78 7.06 1.13
N GLU A 80 4.35 7.20 2.32
CA GLU A 80 5.62 6.59 2.72
C GLU A 80 5.43 5.61 3.88
N TRP A 81 6.48 4.85 4.20
CA TRP A 81 6.48 3.92 5.35
C TRP A 81 6.17 4.61 6.68
N GLN A 82 6.55 5.89 6.81
CA GLN A 82 6.31 6.70 8.00
C GLN A 82 4.83 7.07 8.19
N ASP A 83 4.02 6.95 7.13
CA ASP A 83 2.60 7.26 7.16
C ASP A 83 1.75 6.03 7.51
N LEU A 84 2.31 4.82 7.47
CA LEU A 84 1.60 3.61 7.85
C LEU A 84 1.49 3.50 9.38
N PRO A 85 0.39 2.94 9.89
CA PRO A 85 0.32 2.64 11.31
C PRO A 85 1.20 1.41 11.64
N ASP A 86 1.74 1.37 12.85
CA ASP A 86 2.64 0.31 13.32
C ASP A 86 1.95 -1.05 13.47
N ASP A 87 0.62 -1.05 13.58
CA ASP A 87 -0.21 -2.24 13.80
C ASP A 87 -0.77 -2.85 12.51
N LEU A 88 -0.22 -2.47 11.35
CA LEU A 88 -0.56 -3.00 10.01
C LEU A 88 -0.64 -4.53 9.97
#